data_AF-A0A2V5RK94-F1
#
_entry.id   AF-A0A2V5RK94-F1
#
_cell.length_a   1.000
_cell.length_b   1.000
_cell.length_c   1.000
_cell.angle_alpha   90.00
_cell.angle_beta   90.00
_cell.angle_gamma   90.00
#
_symmetry.space_group_name_H-M   'P 1'
#
loop_
_entity.id
_entity.type
_entity.pdbx_description
1 polymer ?
#
loop_
_entity_poly.entity_id
_entity_poly.type
_entity_poly.pdbx_seq_one_letter_code
_entity_poly.pdbx_strand_id
1 'polypeptide(L)' 'MGLSRSVKKARSLQSLPPIQELIHDVRGRRVLLDADPAAIYGVTTAALNQAVKRNEARFPADFCLR' A
#
# COMPACT_ATOMS: atom_id res chain seq x y z
N MET A 1 31.16 13.83 26.72
CA MET A 1 30.57 12.50 26.41
C MET A 1 29.22 12.71 25.75
N GLY A 2 29.23 12.87 24.42
CA GLY A 2 28.01 13.10 23.65
C GLY A 2 27.64 11.83 22.90
N LEU A 3 26.58 11.15 23.34
CA LEU A 3 25.86 10.23 22.47
C LEU A 3 24.56 10.91 22.07
N SER A 4 24.66 11.68 21.00
CA SER A 4 23.55 12.09 20.16
C SER A 4 22.83 10.82 19.71
N ARG A 5 21.69 10.53 20.35
CA ARG A 5 20.77 9.50 19.89
C ARG A 5 20.25 9.95 18.53
N SER A 6 20.80 9.36 17.48
CA SER A 6 20.35 9.51 16.10
C SER A 6 18.86 9.22 16.04
N VAL A 7 18.07 10.29 15.89
CA VAL A 7 16.64 10.20 15.59
C VAL A 7 16.56 9.37 14.31
N LYS A 8 16.01 8.16 14.40
CA LYS A 8 15.75 7.33 13.21
C LYS A 8 14.90 8.18 12.26
N LYS A 9 15.51 8.54 11.13
CA LYS A 9 14.92 9.35 10.07
C LYS A 9 13.53 8.80 9.79
N ALA A 10 12.49 9.55 10.15
CA ALA A 10 11.14 9.29 9.67
C ALA A 10 11.28 9.16 8.16
N ARG A 11 10.93 7.98 7.62
CA ARG A 11 10.97 7.69 6.20
C ARG A 11 10.12 8.80 5.57
N SER A 12 10.80 9.79 4.98
CA SER A 12 10.19 10.92 4.28
C SER A 12 9.02 10.37 3.49
N LEU A 13 7.82 10.97 3.62
CA LEU A 13 6.64 10.67 2.78
C LEU A 13 7.17 10.45 1.37
N GLN A 14 7.35 9.18 1.01
CA GLN A 14 8.09 8.87 -0.21
C GLN A 14 7.22 9.42 -1.32
N SER A 15 7.82 10.16 -2.25
CA SER A 15 7.12 10.51 -3.48
C SER A 15 6.74 9.19 -4.12
N LEU A 16 5.52 8.73 -3.86
CA LEU A 16 4.98 7.54 -4.49
C LEU A 16 4.93 7.85 -5.98
N PRO A 17 5.26 6.89 -6.84
CA PRO A 17 5.08 7.11 -8.26
C PRO A 17 3.63 7.52 -8.53
N PRO A 18 3.37 8.33 -9.56
CA PRO A 18 2.02 8.68 -9.98
C PRO A 18 1.14 7.43 -10.05
N ILE A 19 -0.12 7.54 -9.63
CA ILE A 19 -1.05 6.39 -9.57
C ILE A 19 -1.16 5.66 -10.92
N GLN A 20 -0.97 6.38 -12.02
CA GLN A 20 -0.98 5.85 -13.38
C GLN A 20 0.14 4.82 -13.62
N GLU A 21 1.30 4.99 -12.99
CA GLU A 21 2.44 4.07 -13.11
C GLU A 21 2.26 2.79 -12.28
N LEU A 22 1.35 2.83 -11.30
CA LEU A 22 0.98 1.70 -10.46
C LEU A 22 -0.14 0.84 -11.10
N ILE A 23 -0.80 1.35 -12.14
CA ILE A 23 -1.85 0.62 -12.84
C ILE A 23 -1.23 -0.25 -13.94
N HIS A 24 -1.41 -1.55 -13.81
CA HIS A 24 -0.94 -2.54 -14.78
C HIS A 24 -2.07 -3.03 -15.68
N ASP A 25 -1.76 -3.36 -16.92
CA ASP A 25 -2.70 -4.01 -17.84
C ASP A 25 -2.44 -5.52 -17.87
N VAL A 26 -3.36 -6.30 -17.31
CA VAL A 26 -3.25 -7.76 -17.22
C VAL A 26 -4.45 -8.37 -17.94
N ARG A 27 -4.19 -9.03 -19.08
CA ARG A 27 -5.23 -9.69 -19.91
C ARG A 27 -6.36 -8.71 -20.32
N GLY A 28 -6.02 -7.45 -20.61
CA GLY A 28 -6.97 -6.40 -20.97
C GLY A 28 -7.77 -5.84 -19.79
N ARG A 29 -7.23 -5.95 -18.58
CA ARG A 29 -7.81 -5.42 -17.34
C ARG A 29 -6.78 -4.55 -16.62
N ARG A 30 -7.19 -3.34 -16.27
CA ARG A 30 -6.40 -2.44 -15.41
C ARG A 30 -6.48 -2.91 -13.96
N VAL A 31 -5.33 -3.21 -13.36
CA VAL A 31 -5.19 -3.73 -12.00
C VAL A 31 -4.13 -2.94 -11.23
N LEU A 32 -4.31 -2.83 -9.91
CA LEU A 32 -3.33 -2.30 -8.97
C LEU A 32 -2.83 -3.48 -8.12
N LEU A 33 -1.52 -3.61 -7.89
CA LEU A 33 -1.01 -4.67 -7.02
C LEU A 33 -1.31 -4.32 -5.57
N ASP A 34 -1.54 -5.31 -4.70
CA ASP A 34 -1.85 -5.07 -3.29
C ASP A 34 -0.69 -4.39 -2.52
N ALA A 35 0.53 -4.53 -3.03
CA ALA A 35 1.73 -3.85 -2.54
C ALA A 35 1.66 -2.32 -2.66
N ASP A 36 1.02 -1.81 -3.70
CA ASP A 36 0.96 -0.37 -3.97
C ASP A 36 0.11 0.39 -2.94
N PRO A 37 -1.18 0.05 -2.71
CA PRO A 37 -1.97 0.68 -1.66
C PRO A 37 -1.40 0.40 -0.28
N ALA A 38 -0.79 -0.77 -0.04
CA ALA A 38 -0.11 -1.03 1.23
C ALA A 38 1.04 -0.05 1.47
N ALA A 39 1.86 0.22 0.45
CA ALA A 39 2.93 1.22 0.51
C ALA A 39 2.38 2.65 0.68
N ILE A 40 1.29 3.01 -0.02
CA ILE A 40 0.62 4.31 0.11
C ILE A 40 0.13 4.55 1.54
N TYR A 41 -0.51 3.53 2.13
CA TYR A 41 -1.02 3.60 3.50
C TYR A 41 0.06 3.36 4.57
N GLY A 42 1.29 3.03 4.19
CA GLY A 42 2.39 2.74 5.12
C GLY A 42 2.17 1.48 5.96
N VAL A 43 1.37 0.53 5.46
CA VAL A 43 1.07 -0.76 6.12
C VAL A 43 1.69 -1.92 5.35
N THR A 44 1.72 -3.10 5.96
CA THR A 44 2.08 -4.32 5.22
C THR A 44 0.91 -4.79 4.37
N THR A 45 1.18 -5.49 3.26
CA THR A 45 0.14 -6.14 2.44
C THR A 45 -0.71 -7.09 3.27
N ALA A 46 -0.11 -7.85 4.20
CA ALA A 46 -0.82 -8.72 5.12
C ALA A 46 -1.80 -7.94 6.02
N ALA A 47 -1.39 -6.79 6.58
CA ALA A 47 -2.26 -5.95 7.40
C ALA A 47 -3.40 -5.35 6.58
N LEU A 48 -3.14 -4.91 5.35
CA LEU A 48 -4.15 -4.44 4.40
C LEU A 48 -5.17 -5.56 4.09
N ASN A 49 -4.68 -6.75 3.72
CA ASN A 49 -5.51 -7.91 3.42
C ASN A 49 -6.36 -8.34 4.63
N GLN A 50 -5.82 -8.25 5.84
CA GLN A 50 -6.57 -8.49 7.07
C GLN A 50 -7.67 -7.44 7.28
N ALA A 51 -7.39 -6.16 7.02
CA ALA A 51 -8.36 -5.09 7.15
C ALA A 51 -9.51 -5.25 6.15
N VAL A 52 -9.21 -5.62 4.90
CA VAL A 52 -10.22 -5.90 3.87
C VAL A 52 -11.09 -7.09 4.29
N LYS A 53 -10.48 -8.22 4.68
CA LYS A 53 -11.24 -9.41 5.12
C LYS A 53 -12.16 -9.14 6.30
N ARG A 54 -11.74 -8.30 7.26
CA ARG A 54 -12.59 -7.94 8.42
C ARG A 54 -13.69 -6.95 8.10
N ASN A 55 -13.54 -6.18 7.03
CA ASN A 55 -14.42 -5.06 6.69
C ASN A 55 -14.85 -5.13 5.23
N GLU A 56 -15.13 -6.32 4.70
CA GLU A 56 -15.38 -6.53 3.27
C GLU A 56 -16.49 -5.63 2.72
N ALA A 57 -17.53 -5.34 3.52
CA ALA A 57 -18.62 -4.43 3.17
C ALA A 57 -18.20 -2.97 2.96
N ARG A 58 -16.99 -2.57 3.40
CA ARG A 58 -16.42 -1.22 3.20
C ARG A 58 -15.57 -1.09 1.94
N PHE A 59 -15.29 -2.21 1.26
CA PHE A 59 -14.48 -2.23 0.05
C PHE A 59 -15.34 -2.58 -1.18
N PRO A 60 -14.99 -2.09 -2.38
CA PRO A 60 -15.58 -2.57 -3.62
C PRO A 60 -15.42 -4.09 -3.76
N ALA A 61 -16.39 -4.76 -4.38
CA ALA A 61 -16.39 -6.21 -4.56
C ALA A 61 -15.21 -6.73 -5.42
N ASP A 62 -14.64 -5.83 -6.20
CA ASP A 62 -13.54 -5.97 -7.15
C ASP A 62 -12.18 -5.51 -6.58
N PHE A 63 -12.11 -5.12 -5.30
CA PHE A 63 -10.87 -4.65 -4.66
C PHE A 63 -9.87 -5.77 -4.38
N CYS A 64 -10.34 -6.99 -4.07
CA CYS A 64 -9.48 -8.15 -3.81
C CYS A 64 -9.65 -9.21 -4.90
N LEU A 65 -8.54 -9.83 -5.27
CA LEU A 65 -8.55 -11.10 -5.99
C LEU A 65 -9.10 -12.16 -5.02
N ARG A 66 -10.31 -12.65 -5.30
CA ARG A 66 -10.88 -13.81 -4.60
C ARG A 66 -10.14 -15.09 -4.99
#